data_AF-A0A959JIS9-F1
#
_entry.id   AF-A0A959JIS9-F1
#
_cell.length_a   1.000
_cell.length_b   1.000
_cell.length_c   1.000
_cell.angle_alpha   90.00
_cell.angle_beta   90.00
_cell.angle_gamma   90.00
#
_symmetry.space_group_name_H-M   'P 1'
#
loop_
_entity.id
_entity.type
_entity.pdbx_description
1 polymer ?
#
loop_
_entity_poly.entity_id
_entity_poly.type
_entity_poly.pdbx_seq_one_letter_code
_entity_poly.pdbx_strand_id
1 'polypeptide(L)'
;IKQLYAGYGQRWKSSPYYWALGMQYMTYGTFDGADEFGNLTTPFQAGDFALQGTVARAIRPNWRLGASLKWIYSSLEGYSSTGAVLDIGLHRRSDDGLTQIGLVSRNVGLQFTAYSPGNFEPVPFDLQFGISRKLAHVPFRISAVVHHLHRWNLLFEDPNSDQDVDLFGEPIPGPSPFSLFVDNVFRHVIFGGEFLLGKQENLQIRLGYNHQRRQELSVERFRSLAGFSGGIGFKVRKIQFDYGFSSYHLAGSTHHLGIRLAIREWIKPKI
;
A
#
# COMPACT_ATOMS: atom_id res chain seq x y z
N ILE A 1 -0.92 -17.18 -0.24
CA ILE A 1 -0.88 -15.98 -1.12
C ILE A 1 0.57 -15.54 -1.33
N LYS A 2 0.99 -15.31 -2.58
CA LYS A 2 2.30 -14.74 -2.94
C LYS A 2 2.09 -13.55 -3.87
N GLN A 3 2.91 -12.52 -3.72
CA GLN A 3 2.87 -11.31 -4.55
C GLN A 3 4.26 -11.06 -5.15
N LEU A 4 4.29 -10.69 -6.42
CA LEU A 4 5.47 -10.29 -7.17
C LEU A 4 5.24 -8.93 -7.80
N TYR A 5 6.25 -8.06 -7.74
CA TYR A 5 6.29 -6.80 -8.48
C TYR A 5 7.63 -6.66 -9.17
N ALA A 6 7.60 -6.27 -10.44
CA ALA A 6 8.78 -5.92 -11.22
C ALA A 6 8.52 -4.60 -11.94
N GLY A 7 9.53 -3.75 -12.04
CA GLY A 7 9.39 -2.50 -12.77
C GLY A 7 10.72 -1.90 -13.19
N TYR A 8 10.67 -1.12 -14.26
CA TYR A 8 11.79 -0.41 -14.84
C TYR A 8 11.36 1.02 -15.15
N GLY A 9 12.23 2.00 -14.89
CA GLY A 9 11.94 3.38 -15.21
C GLY A 9 13.18 4.16 -15.58
N GLN A 10 13.00 5.12 -16.48
CA GLN A 10 14.08 5.96 -16.98
C GLN A 10 13.57 7.34 -17.41
N ARG A 11 14.47 8.33 -17.37
CA ARG A 11 14.22 9.62 -18.01
C ARG A 11 14.37 9.49 -19.53
N TRP A 12 13.46 10.09 -20.30
CA TRP A 12 13.66 10.25 -21.74
C TRP A 12 14.96 11.04 -22.02
N LYS A 13 15.75 10.58 -22.99
CA LYS A 13 17.04 11.22 -23.33
C LYS A 13 16.84 12.67 -23.80
N SER A 14 15.79 12.93 -24.57
CA SER A 14 15.56 14.21 -25.25
C SER A 14 14.41 15.04 -24.66
N SER A 15 13.88 14.68 -23.50
CA SER A 15 12.68 15.30 -22.94
C SER A 15 12.72 15.41 -21.41
N PRO A 16 12.03 16.38 -20.78
CA PRO A 16 11.89 16.44 -19.32
C PRO A 16 11.00 15.33 -18.72
N TYR A 17 10.42 14.46 -19.56
CA TYR A 17 9.59 13.35 -19.11
C TYR A 17 10.40 12.17 -18.58
N TYR A 18 9.84 11.52 -17.58
CA TYR A 18 10.24 10.24 -17.03
C TYR A 18 9.15 9.24 -17.38
N TRP A 19 9.54 8.01 -17.70
CA TRP A 19 8.62 6.90 -17.82
C TRP A 19 9.00 5.75 -16.93
N ALA A 20 8.01 4.93 -16.60
CA ALA A 20 8.22 3.62 -16.02
C ALA A 20 7.21 2.62 -16.58
N LEU A 21 7.63 1.37 -16.65
CA LEU A 21 6.77 0.22 -16.86
C LEU A 21 6.87 -0.66 -15.63
N GLY A 22 5.74 -1.21 -15.20
CA GLY A 22 5.67 -2.11 -14.06
C GLY A 22 4.69 -3.23 -14.32
N MET A 23 4.88 -4.32 -13.60
CA MET A 23 4.04 -5.50 -13.62
C MET A 23 3.88 -5.99 -12.19
N GLN A 24 2.66 -6.32 -11.82
CA GLN A 24 2.32 -6.93 -10.55
C GLN A 24 1.60 -8.25 -10.82
N TYR A 25 1.95 -9.26 -10.06
CA TYR A 25 1.29 -10.56 -10.08
C TYR A 25 0.99 -10.99 -8.65
N MET A 26 -0.20 -11.52 -8.43
CA MET A 26 -0.62 -12.08 -7.16
C MET A 26 -1.24 -13.45 -7.40
N THR A 27 -0.81 -14.44 -6.65
CA THR A 27 -1.40 -15.79 -6.68
C THR A 27 -1.91 -16.13 -5.30
N TYR A 28 -3.13 -16.65 -5.25
CA TYR A 28 -3.75 -17.05 -4.01
C TYR A 28 -3.32 -18.47 -3.59
N GLY A 29 -2.89 -19.28 -4.55
CA GLY A 29 -2.48 -20.66 -4.38
C GLY A 29 -3.37 -21.60 -5.19
N THR A 30 -3.26 -22.88 -4.89
CA THR A 30 -4.17 -23.90 -5.39
C THR A 30 -5.20 -24.18 -4.28
N PHE A 31 -6.47 -24.22 -4.67
CA PHE A 31 -7.58 -24.56 -3.81
C PHE A 31 -8.11 -25.93 -4.22
N ASP A 32 -8.45 -26.74 -3.23
CA ASP A 32 -9.17 -27.99 -3.46
C ASP A 32 -10.62 -27.64 -3.82
N GLY A 33 -11.07 -28.08 -4.99
CA GLY A 33 -12.46 -27.92 -5.40
C GLY A 33 -13.35 -28.93 -4.66
N ALA A 34 -14.59 -28.54 -4.38
CA ALA A 34 -15.62 -29.46 -3.90
C ALA A 34 -16.98 -29.12 -4.54
N ASP A 35 -17.80 -30.13 -4.78
CA ASP A 35 -19.20 -29.93 -5.18
C ASP A 35 -20.08 -29.55 -3.98
N GLU A 36 -21.36 -29.25 -4.24
CA GLU A 36 -22.35 -28.89 -3.20
C GLU A 36 -22.58 -30.00 -2.16
N PHE A 37 -22.19 -31.24 -2.46
CA PHE A 37 -22.31 -32.40 -1.58
C PHE A 37 -21.01 -32.70 -0.81
N GLY A 38 -19.95 -31.90 -1.02
CA GLY A 38 -18.66 -32.05 -0.37
C GLY A 38 -17.73 -33.08 -1.02
N ASN A 39 -18.04 -33.57 -2.22
CA ASN A 39 -17.12 -34.43 -2.96
C ASN A 39 -16.04 -33.57 -3.62
N LEU A 40 -14.78 -33.98 -3.47
CA LEU A 40 -13.65 -33.26 -4.07
C LEU A 40 -13.72 -33.26 -5.59
N THR A 41 -13.59 -32.08 -6.19
CA THR A 41 -13.49 -31.85 -7.63
C THR A 41 -12.05 -31.47 -8.01
N THR A 42 -11.83 -31.12 -9.28
CA THR A 42 -10.50 -30.71 -9.76
C THR A 42 -10.03 -29.47 -8.99
N PRO A 43 -8.79 -29.46 -8.46
CA PRO A 43 -8.23 -28.28 -7.82
C PRO A 43 -8.17 -27.10 -8.79
N PHE A 44 -8.48 -25.92 -8.30
CA PHE A 44 -8.45 -24.70 -9.10
C PHE A 44 -7.45 -23.69 -8.54
N GLN A 45 -7.11 -22.71 -9.38
CA GLN A 45 -6.19 -21.63 -9.01
C GLN A 45 -6.90 -20.29 -9.15
N ALA A 46 -6.44 -19.33 -8.36
CA ALA A 46 -6.83 -17.95 -8.47
C ALA A 46 -5.60 -17.06 -8.52
N GLY A 47 -5.66 -16.01 -9.34
CA GLY A 47 -4.59 -15.06 -9.47
C GLY A 47 -4.98 -13.78 -10.20
N ASP A 48 -4.25 -12.73 -9.85
CA ASP A 48 -4.41 -11.39 -10.39
C ASP A 48 -3.12 -10.95 -11.06
N PHE A 49 -3.28 -10.22 -12.15
CA PHE A 49 -2.21 -9.69 -12.96
C PHE A 49 -2.50 -8.23 -13.27
N ALA A 50 -1.52 -7.35 -13.09
CA ALA A 50 -1.65 -5.96 -13.46
C ALA A 50 -0.40 -5.46 -14.20
N LEU A 51 -0.61 -4.82 -15.34
CA LEU A 51 0.43 -4.09 -16.09
C LEU A 51 0.23 -2.61 -15.90
N GLN A 52 1.32 -1.87 -15.66
CA GLN A 52 1.25 -0.44 -15.45
C GLN A 52 2.26 0.33 -16.30
N GLY A 53 1.81 1.44 -16.86
CA GLY A 53 2.64 2.43 -17.55
C GLY A 53 2.52 3.77 -16.86
N THR A 54 3.65 4.36 -16.48
CA THR A 54 3.72 5.63 -15.76
C THR A 54 4.48 6.66 -16.58
N VAL A 55 3.97 7.90 -16.62
CA VAL A 55 4.67 9.06 -17.16
C VAL A 55 4.67 10.17 -16.12
N ALA A 56 5.81 10.83 -15.91
CA ALA A 56 5.95 11.93 -14.98
C ALA A 56 6.83 13.05 -15.55
N ARG A 57 6.60 14.29 -15.10
CA ARG A 57 7.39 15.46 -15.49
C ARG A 57 7.62 16.40 -14.32
N ALA A 58 8.76 17.08 -14.33
CA ALA A 58 8.98 18.25 -13.49
C ALA A 58 8.30 19.47 -14.15
N ILE A 59 7.31 20.07 -13.48
CA ILE A 59 6.62 21.28 -13.97
C ILE A 59 7.36 22.53 -13.51
N ARG A 60 7.89 22.49 -12.29
CA ARG A 60 8.77 23.50 -11.68
C ARG A 60 9.93 22.78 -11.00
N PRO A 61 11.03 23.46 -10.60
CA PRO A 61 12.18 22.80 -9.97
C PRO A 61 11.83 21.84 -8.83
N ASN A 62 10.80 22.21 -8.07
CA ASN A 62 10.34 21.49 -6.88
C ASN A 62 9.04 20.72 -7.06
N TRP A 63 8.34 20.88 -8.19
CA TRP A 63 7.02 20.28 -8.43
C TRP A 63 7.10 19.24 -9.53
N ARG A 64 6.60 18.04 -9.22
CA ARG A 64 6.50 16.92 -10.15
C ARG A 64 5.05 16.48 -10.25
N LEU A 65 4.61 16.26 -11.47
CA LEU A 65 3.29 15.68 -11.77
C LEU A 65 3.52 14.36 -12.50
N GLY A 66 2.75 13.34 -12.15
CA GLY A 66 2.76 12.05 -12.82
C GLY A 66 1.38 11.46 -12.98
N ALA A 67 1.24 10.62 -13.99
CA ALA A 67 0.06 9.81 -14.23
C ALA A 67 0.51 8.36 -14.49
N SER A 68 -0.26 7.39 -14.00
CA SER A 68 -0.01 5.97 -14.21
C SER A 68 -1.28 5.27 -14.63
N LEU A 69 -1.28 4.65 -15.79
CA LEU A 69 -2.36 3.77 -16.23
C LEU A 69 -2.02 2.34 -15.82
N LYS A 70 -2.99 1.62 -15.25
CA LYS A 70 -2.87 0.21 -14.91
C LYS A 70 -3.99 -0.57 -15.59
N TRP A 71 -3.63 -1.63 -16.28
CA TRP A 71 -4.56 -2.63 -16.78
C TRP A 71 -4.51 -3.84 -15.86
N ILE A 72 -5.66 -4.28 -15.38
CA ILE A 72 -5.82 -5.32 -14.38
C ILE A 72 -6.61 -6.47 -15.02
N TYR A 73 -6.14 -7.68 -14.80
CA TYR A 73 -6.79 -8.93 -15.15
C TYR A 73 -6.81 -9.81 -13.90
N SER A 74 -7.98 -10.34 -13.56
CA SER A 74 -8.15 -11.24 -12.43
C SER A 74 -8.87 -12.50 -12.91
N SER A 75 -8.39 -13.65 -12.46
CA SER A 75 -8.96 -14.96 -12.74
C SER A 75 -9.19 -15.69 -11.42
N LEU A 76 -10.45 -16.05 -11.18
CA LEU A 76 -10.89 -16.81 -10.01
C LEU A 76 -11.57 -18.07 -10.53
N GLU A 77 -10.86 -19.21 -10.48
CA GLU A 77 -11.34 -20.48 -11.04
C GLU A 77 -11.70 -20.32 -12.54
N GLY A 78 -12.99 -20.35 -12.88
CA GLY A 78 -13.52 -20.16 -14.24
C GLY A 78 -14.01 -18.74 -14.54
N TYR A 79 -14.05 -17.87 -13.53
CA TYR A 79 -14.50 -16.49 -13.68
C TYR A 79 -13.32 -15.57 -13.93
N SER A 80 -13.51 -14.62 -14.85
CA SER A 80 -12.48 -13.63 -15.14
C SER A 80 -13.05 -12.21 -15.19
N SER A 81 -12.22 -11.27 -14.78
CA SER A 81 -12.54 -9.86 -14.73
C SER A 81 -11.35 -9.07 -15.27
N THR A 82 -11.64 -8.05 -16.07
CA THR A 82 -10.62 -7.10 -16.49
C THR A 82 -11.12 -5.68 -16.28
N GLY A 83 -10.19 -4.78 -15.96
CA GLY A 83 -10.47 -3.37 -15.76
C GLY A 83 -9.23 -2.53 -15.98
N ALA A 84 -9.42 -1.22 -16.06
CA ALA A 84 -8.31 -0.28 -16.12
C ALA A 84 -8.51 0.85 -15.13
N VAL A 85 -7.42 1.29 -14.53
CA VAL A 85 -7.41 2.36 -13.54
C VAL A 85 -6.29 3.34 -13.79
N LEU A 86 -6.56 4.61 -13.50
CA LEU A 86 -5.63 5.71 -13.62
C LEU A 86 -5.29 6.25 -12.23
N ASP A 87 -4.00 6.39 -11.97
CA ASP A 87 -3.47 7.12 -10.82
C ASP A 87 -2.91 8.46 -11.29
N ILE A 88 -3.23 9.55 -10.60
CA ILE A 88 -2.68 10.88 -10.86
C ILE A 88 -2.06 11.40 -9.57
N GLY A 89 -0.79 11.82 -9.63
CA GLY A 89 -0.03 12.23 -8.47
C GLY A 89 0.71 13.55 -8.68
N LEU A 90 0.64 14.41 -7.66
CA LEU A 90 1.40 15.65 -7.55
C LEU A 90 2.35 15.53 -6.35
N HIS A 91 3.62 15.88 -6.55
CA HIS A 91 4.64 15.82 -5.51
C HIS A 91 5.44 17.12 -5.50
N ARG A 92 5.61 17.70 -4.30
CA ARG A 92 6.46 18.87 -4.09
C ARG A 92 7.56 18.56 -3.07
N ARG A 93 8.79 18.93 -3.39
CA ARG A 93 9.93 18.95 -2.47
C ARG A 93 10.19 20.39 -2.00
N SER A 94 10.52 20.61 -0.73
CA SER A 94 10.97 21.91 -0.25
C SER A 94 12.35 22.27 -0.80
N ASP A 95 12.70 23.56 -0.76
CA ASP A 95 13.99 24.07 -1.25
C ASP A 95 15.17 23.51 -0.44
N ASP A 96 15.02 23.34 0.87
CA ASP A 96 15.99 22.67 1.75
C ASP A 96 16.08 21.15 1.50
N GLY A 97 15.14 20.59 0.74
CA GLY A 97 15.01 19.18 0.43
C GLY A 97 14.65 18.26 1.59
N LEU A 98 14.38 18.82 2.78
CA LEU A 98 14.04 18.08 3.99
C LEU A 98 12.57 17.68 4.04
N THR A 99 11.69 18.52 3.48
CA THR A 99 10.24 18.32 3.49
C THR A 99 9.74 17.89 2.12
N GLN A 100 8.86 16.91 2.10
CA GLN A 100 8.19 16.44 0.89
C GLN A 100 6.70 16.33 1.16
N ILE A 101 5.90 16.83 0.23
CA ILE A 101 4.45 16.69 0.25
C ILE A 101 3.99 16.03 -1.04
N GLY A 102 2.95 15.21 -0.94
CA GLY A 102 2.36 14.51 -2.06
C GLY A 102 0.84 14.50 -1.95
N LEU A 103 0.17 14.59 -3.09
CA LEU A 103 -1.25 14.35 -3.24
C LEU A 103 -1.42 13.34 -4.37
N VAL A 104 -2.15 12.26 -4.13
CA VAL A 104 -2.40 11.25 -5.14
C VAL A 104 -3.87 10.85 -5.14
N SER A 105 -4.44 10.85 -6.34
CA SER A 105 -5.73 10.27 -6.65
C SER A 105 -5.45 8.90 -7.27
N ARG A 106 -5.84 7.83 -6.58
CA ARG A 106 -5.54 6.45 -6.94
C ARG A 106 -6.80 5.74 -7.42
N ASN A 107 -6.58 4.80 -8.33
CA ASN A 107 -7.57 3.86 -8.81
C ASN A 107 -8.82 4.53 -9.42
N VAL A 108 -8.66 5.63 -10.15
CA VAL A 108 -9.77 6.22 -10.93
C VAL A 108 -9.99 5.37 -12.17
N GLY A 109 -11.06 4.60 -12.21
CA GLY A 109 -11.27 3.68 -13.32
C GLY A 109 -12.56 2.90 -13.22
N LEU A 110 -12.64 1.90 -14.08
CA LEU A 110 -13.80 1.04 -14.19
C LEU A 110 -13.40 -0.37 -14.59
N GLN A 111 -14.28 -1.30 -14.24
CA GLN A 111 -14.24 -2.69 -14.65
C GLN A 111 -14.89 -2.82 -16.04
N PHE A 112 -14.21 -3.50 -16.96
CA PHE A 112 -14.71 -3.77 -18.32
C PHE A 112 -15.48 -5.08 -18.39
N THR A 113 -15.03 -6.12 -17.69
CA THR A 113 -15.74 -7.39 -17.59
C THR A 113 -15.95 -7.77 -16.13
N ALA A 114 -17.18 -8.14 -15.81
CA ALA A 114 -17.57 -8.62 -14.49
C ALA A 114 -17.35 -10.14 -14.37
N TYR A 115 -17.11 -10.63 -13.15
CA TYR A 115 -17.07 -12.07 -12.89
C TYR A 115 -18.43 -12.72 -13.13
N SER A 116 -19.50 -12.02 -12.81
CA SER A 116 -20.88 -12.44 -13.12
C SER A 116 -21.53 -11.43 -14.06
N PRO A 117 -22.23 -11.86 -15.12
CA PRO A 117 -22.87 -10.95 -16.07
C PRO A 117 -23.74 -9.90 -15.38
N GLY A 118 -23.48 -8.63 -15.66
CA GLY A 118 -24.26 -7.50 -15.12
C GLY A 118 -23.88 -7.04 -13.71
N ASN A 119 -22.98 -7.74 -13.00
CA ASN A 119 -22.53 -7.35 -11.67
C ASN A 119 -21.15 -6.67 -11.69
N PHE A 120 -21.13 -5.38 -12.04
CA PHE A 120 -19.90 -4.59 -12.02
C PHE A 120 -19.61 -4.07 -10.61
N GLU A 121 -18.37 -4.27 -10.15
CA GLU A 121 -17.91 -3.81 -8.85
C GLU A 121 -17.22 -2.45 -8.97
N PRO A 122 -17.47 -1.52 -8.04
CA PRO A 122 -16.78 -0.24 -8.04
C PRO A 122 -15.30 -0.45 -7.74
N VAL A 123 -14.45 0.18 -8.54
CA VAL A 123 -13.01 0.22 -8.29
C VAL A 123 -12.75 1.00 -6.99
N PRO A 124 -11.84 0.54 -6.09
CA PRO A 124 -11.56 1.19 -4.82
C PRO A 124 -10.77 2.49 -5.02
N PHE A 125 -11.47 3.56 -5.38
CA PHE A 125 -10.95 4.91 -5.50
C PHE A 125 -10.40 5.38 -4.15
N ASP A 126 -9.21 6.00 -4.16
CA ASP A 126 -8.61 6.53 -2.94
C ASP A 126 -7.87 7.86 -3.21
N LEU A 127 -8.17 8.86 -2.39
CA LEU A 127 -7.52 10.16 -2.40
C LEU A 127 -6.64 10.26 -1.17
N GLN A 128 -5.32 10.35 -1.38
CA GLN A 128 -4.34 10.37 -0.31
C GLN A 128 -3.48 11.63 -0.35
N PHE A 129 -3.21 12.17 0.84
CA PHE A 129 -2.23 13.23 1.06
C PHE A 129 -1.11 12.69 1.95
N GLY A 130 0.14 12.96 1.58
CA GLY A 130 1.30 12.53 2.34
C GLY A 130 2.22 13.71 2.63
N ILE A 131 2.77 13.73 3.83
CA ILE A 131 3.86 14.63 4.22
C ILE A 131 4.99 13.81 4.84
N SER A 132 6.22 14.17 4.52
CA SER A 132 7.39 13.66 5.21
C SER A 132 8.39 14.77 5.47
N ARG A 133 9.09 14.68 6.59
CA ARG A 133 10.14 15.61 6.97
C ARG A 133 11.34 14.86 7.52
N LYS A 134 12.49 15.07 6.89
CA LYS A 134 13.79 14.67 7.43
C LYS A 134 14.25 15.74 8.41
N LEU A 135 14.68 15.34 9.60
CA LEU A 135 15.24 16.26 10.58
C LEU A 135 16.64 16.71 10.13
N ALA A 136 16.96 17.99 10.30
CA ALA A 136 18.21 18.55 9.78
C ALA A 136 19.46 18.01 10.49
N HIS A 137 19.38 17.77 11.80
CA HIS A 137 20.51 17.40 12.65
C HIS A 137 20.51 15.94 13.10
N VAL A 138 19.43 15.22 12.84
CA VAL A 138 19.27 13.81 13.23
C VAL A 138 18.98 13.01 11.97
N PRO A 139 19.61 11.82 11.79
CA PRO A 139 19.37 10.94 10.67
C PRO A 139 18.00 10.24 10.76
N PHE A 140 16.93 11.01 10.99
CA PHE A 140 15.59 10.52 11.19
C PHE A 140 14.61 11.28 10.30
N ARG A 141 13.69 10.54 9.68
CA ARG A 141 12.59 11.06 8.87
C ARG A 141 11.29 10.60 9.48
N ILE A 142 10.37 11.54 9.61
CA ILE A 142 8.99 11.27 10.04
C ILE A 142 8.09 11.44 8.82
N SER A 143 7.09 10.59 8.69
CA SER A 143 6.05 10.71 7.68
C SER A 143 4.67 10.48 8.28
N ALA A 144 3.69 11.14 7.66
CA ALA A 144 2.28 10.91 7.88
C ALA A 144 1.59 10.86 6.52
N VAL A 145 0.70 9.87 6.34
CA VAL A 145 -0.16 9.76 5.17
C VAL A 145 -1.60 9.77 5.66
N VAL A 146 -2.38 10.68 5.13
CA VAL A 146 -3.83 10.71 5.31
C VAL A 146 -4.45 10.10 4.06
N HIS A 147 -5.20 9.01 4.21
CA HIS A 147 -5.86 8.31 3.10
C HIS A 147 -7.37 8.42 3.20
N HIS A 148 -8.06 8.02 2.12
CA HIS A 148 -9.51 8.05 2.02
C HIS A 148 -10.11 9.44 2.28
N LEU A 149 -9.41 10.50 1.83
CA LEU A 149 -9.85 11.90 2.01
C LEU A 149 -11.23 12.21 1.39
N HIS A 150 -11.75 11.32 0.54
CA HIS A 150 -13.06 11.43 -0.09
C HIS A 150 -14.21 10.89 0.78
N ARG A 151 -13.94 10.08 1.81
CA ARG A 151 -14.94 9.49 2.70
C ARG A 151 -14.58 9.76 4.16
N TRP A 152 -15.45 10.46 4.87
CA TRP A 152 -15.17 10.83 6.27
C TRP A 152 -15.28 9.66 7.24
N ASN A 153 -16.24 8.75 7.07
CA ASN A 153 -16.45 7.66 8.02
C ASN A 153 -15.71 6.39 7.57
N LEU A 154 -14.72 5.98 8.39
CA LEU A 154 -13.97 4.72 8.27
C LEU A 154 -14.24 3.77 9.44
N LEU A 155 -15.18 4.09 10.33
CA LEU A 155 -15.56 3.20 11.41
C LEU A 155 -16.18 1.93 10.81
N PHE A 156 -15.70 0.79 11.28
CA PHE A 156 -16.27 -0.52 10.98
C PHE A 156 -17.04 -0.96 12.22
N GLU A 157 -18.34 -1.20 12.05
CA GLU A 157 -19.20 -1.77 13.08
C GLU A 157 -19.30 -3.26 12.79
N ASP A 158 -18.77 -4.09 13.69
CA ASP A 158 -18.93 -5.54 13.58
C ASP A 158 -20.36 -5.91 14.01
N PRO A 159 -21.21 -6.42 13.10
CA PRO A 159 -22.58 -6.80 13.43
C PRO A 159 -22.66 -7.99 14.40
N ASN A 160 -21.54 -8.69 14.63
CA ASN A 160 -21.43 -9.84 15.53
C ASN A 160 -20.63 -9.54 16.81
N SER A 161 -20.24 -8.28 17.06
CA SER A 161 -19.58 -7.92 18.32
C SER A 161 -20.55 -8.16 19.48
N ASP A 162 -20.16 -9.05 20.40
CA ASP A 162 -20.92 -9.32 21.61
C ASP A 162 -21.02 -8.03 22.42
N GLN A 163 -22.22 -7.67 22.89
CA GLN A 163 -22.33 -6.59 23.87
C GLN A 163 -21.64 -7.05 25.16
N ASP A 164 -20.46 -6.51 25.43
CA ASP A 164 -19.78 -6.75 26.70
C ASP A 164 -20.72 -6.32 27.84
N VAL A 165 -21.05 -7.27 28.70
CA VAL A 165 -21.84 -7.07 29.92
C VAL A 165 -20.89 -6.98 31.11
N ASP A 166 -21.13 -6.01 32.00
CA ASP A 166 -20.38 -5.90 33.25
C ASP A 166 -20.68 -7.10 34.17
N LEU A 167 -19.90 -7.27 35.25
CA LEU A 167 -20.05 -8.32 36.27
C LEU A 167 -21.44 -8.39 36.92
N PHE A 168 -22.29 -7.39 36.68
CA PHE A 168 -23.67 -7.27 37.16
C PHE A 168 -24.73 -7.48 36.06
N GLY A 169 -24.34 -7.80 34.83
CA GLY A 169 -25.27 -8.07 33.71
C GLY A 169 -25.80 -6.82 32.99
N GLU A 170 -25.27 -5.63 33.33
CA GLU A 170 -25.60 -4.39 32.64
C GLU A 170 -24.75 -4.22 31.37
N PRO A 171 -25.32 -3.74 30.25
CA PRO A 171 -24.55 -3.46 29.04
C PRO A 171 -23.55 -2.33 29.31
N ILE A 172 -22.28 -2.56 28.99
CA ILE A 172 -21.26 -1.52 29.11
C ILE A 172 -21.62 -0.38 28.14
N PRO A 173 -21.66 0.90 28.58
CA PRO A 173 -21.94 2.01 27.69
C PRO A 173 -20.97 2.02 26.52
N GLY A 174 -21.52 2.08 25.30
CA GLY A 174 -20.73 2.18 24.08
C GLY A 174 -19.79 3.41 24.09
N PRO A 175 -18.78 3.42 23.21
CA PRO A 175 -17.78 4.49 23.18
C PRO A 175 -18.43 5.87 23.02
N SER A 176 -17.92 6.85 23.78
CA SER A 176 -18.40 8.23 23.71
C SER A 176 -18.30 8.83 22.29
N PRO A 177 -19.15 9.82 21.93
CA PRO A 177 -19.07 10.49 20.62
C PRO A 177 -17.69 11.09 20.32
N PHE A 178 -16.99 11.59 21.34
CA PHE A 178 -15.63 12.12 21.19
C PHE A 178 -14.61 11.01 20.90
N SER A 179 -14.71 9.84 21.56
CA SER A 179 -13.82 8.72 21.25
C SER A 179 -14.04 8.17 19.83
N LEU A 180 -15.28 8.10 19.37
CA LEU A 180 -15.59 7.70 17.99
C LEU A 180 -15.02 8.69 16.96
N PHE A 181 -15.10 9.99 17.26
CA PHE A 181 -14.49 11.02 16.43
C PHE A 181 -12.96 10.85 16.36
N VAL A 182 -12.30 10.68 17.51
CA VAL A 182 -10.85 10.51 17.59
C VAL A 182 -10.40 9.24 16.87
N ASP A 183 -11.07 8.11 17.11
CA ASP A 183 -10.79 6.83 16.43
C ASP A 183 -10.93 7.00 14.92
N ASN A 184 -12.03 7.58 14.45
CA ASN A 184 -12.24 7.82 13.03
C ASN A 184 -11.15 8.69 12.40
N VAL A 185 -10.72 9.77 13.08
CA VAL A 185 -9.59 10.61 12.61
C VAL A 185 -8.32 9.79 12.49
N PHE A 186 -7.95 9.01 13.51
CA PHE A 186 -6.75 8.20 13.48
C PHE A 186 -6.80 7.09 12.43
N ARG A 187 -7.99 6.55 12.10
CA ARG A 187 -8.15 5.58 11.00
C ARG A 187 -7.74 6.15 9.66
N HIS A 188 -7.81 7.47 9.45
CA HIS A 188 -7.34 8.07 8.20
C HIS A 188 -5.81 8.20 8.15
N VAL A 189 -5.11 8.07 9.27
CA VAL A 189 -3.69 8.42 9.38
C VAL A 189 -2.80 7.20 9.52
N ILE A 190 -1.79 7.14 8.65
CA ILE A 190 -0.67 6.20 8.72
C ILE A 190 0.57 6.98 9.13
N PHE A 191 1.22 6.55 10.21
CA PHE A 191 2.47 7.14 10.68
C PHE A 191 3.66 6.29 10.24
N GLY A 192 4.77 6.96 9.90
CA GLY A 192 6.02 6.32 9.54
C GLY A 192 7.22 7.02 10.17
N GLY A 193 8.23 6.23 10.51
CA GLY A 193 9.52 6.69 10.97
C GLY A 193 10.64 5.94 10.25
N GLU A 194 11.66 6.65 9.78
CA GLU A 194 12.82 6.07 9.12
C GLU A 194 14.12 6.59 9.73
N PHE A 195 14.97 5.69 10.22
CA PHE A 195 16.34 5.99 10.60
C PHE A 195 17.27 5.72 9.41
N LEU A 196 18.03 6.74 9.01
CA LEU A 196 18.91 6.74 7.84
C LEU A 196 20.36 6.76 8.29
N LEU A 197 20.91 5.60 8.61
CA LEU A 197 22.23 5.45 9.22
C LEU A 197 23.36 5.37 8.18
N GLY A 198 24.51 5.95 8.55
CA GLY A 198 25.73 6.02 7.73
C GLY A 198 25.83 7.29 6.87
N LYS A 199 27.06 7.67 6.51
CA LYS A 199 27.35 8.92 5.75
C LYS A 199 26.64 9.00 4.39
N GLN A 200 26.26 7.87 3.83
CA GLN A 200 25.58 7.74 2.54
C GLN A 200 24.16 7.13 2.67
N GLU A 201 23.62 7.07 3.90
CA GLU A 201 22.31 6.44 4.19
C GLU A 201 22.25 4.96 3.76
N ASN A 202 23.35 4.25 4.01
CA ASN A 202 23.55 2.87 3.56
C ASN A 202 22.66 1.88 4.33
N LEU A 203 22.35 2.17 5.59
CA LEU A 203 21.46 1.37 6.41
C LEU A 203 20.21 2.18 6.71
N GLN A 204 19.05 1.62 6.42
CA GLN A 204 17.76 2.26 6.62
C GLN A 204 16.90 1.37 7.50
N ILE A 205 16.46 1.86 8.64
CA ILE A 205 15.52 1.14 9.51
C ILE A 205 14.19 1.89 9.43
N ARG A 206 13.12 1.18 9.08
CA ARG A 206 11.78 1.75 8.88
C ARG A 206 10.81 1.14 9.88
N LEU A 207 9.95 1.98 10.43
CA LEU A 207 8.86 1.62 11.31
C LEU A 207 7.60 2.30 10.80
N GLY A 208 6.47 1.60 10.86
CA GLY A 208 5.19 2.11 10.43
C GLY A 208 4.06 1.69 11.35
N TYR A 209 3.04 2.53 11.44
CA TYR A 209 1.82 2.25 12.18
C TYR A 209 0.60 2.70 11.38
N ASN A 210 -0.29 1.76 11.10
CA ASN A 210 -1.59 2.01 10.47
C ASN A 210 -2.69 1.73 11.50
N HIS A 211 -3.41 2.78 11.90
CA HIS A 211 -4.43 2.68 12.94
C HIS A 211 -5.66 1.92 12.47
N GLN A 212 -6.16 2.18 11.26
CA GLN A 212 -7.30 1.47 10.69
C GLN A 212 -7.05 -0.04 10.66
N ARG A 213 -5.88 -0.45 10.17
CA ARG A 213 -5.49 -1.86 10.12
C ARG A 213 -5.42 -2.49 11.51
N ARG A 214 -4.96 -1.73 12.51
CA ARG A 214 -4.94 -2.24 13.89
C ARG A 214 -6.35 -2.50 14.39
N GLN A 215 -7.27 -1.55 14.22
CA GLN A 215 -8.65 -1.68 14.72
C GLN A 215 -9.42 -2.79 13.98
N GLU A 216 -9.26 -2.90 12.66
CA GLU A 216 -10.02 -3.86 11.86
C GLU A 216 -9.47 -5.29 11.93
N LEU A 217 -8.17 -5.46 12.19
CA LEU A 217 -7.53 -6.79 12.22
C LEU A 217 -7.04 -7.21 13.62
N SER A 218 -7.33 -6.41 14.65
CA SER A 218 -7.18 -6.85 16.03
C SER A 218 -8.31 -7.78 16.40
N VAL A 219 -7.97 -8.89 17.05
CA VAL A 219 -8.96 -9.80 17.64
C VAL A 219 -9.24 -9.30 19.05
N GLU A 220 -10.51 -9.05 19.40
CA GLU A 220 -10.94 -8.44 20.66
C GLU A 220 -10.29 -9.06 21.91
N ARG A 221 -10.09 -10.38 21.90
CA ARG A 221 -9.54 -11.14 23.05
C ARG A 221 -8.03 -11.30 23.06
N PHE A 222 -7.31 -10.87 22.02
CA PHE A 222 -5.86 -11.07 21.92
C PHE A 222 -5.11 -9.78 21.58
N ARG A 223 -4.06 -9.49 22.36
CA ARG A 223 -3.11 -8.41 22.01
C ARG A 223 -2.37 -8.79 20.73
N SER A 224 -2.68 -8.12 19.63
CA SER A 224 -1.99 -8.30 18.35
C SER A 224 -1.08 -7.10 18.04
N LEU A 225 -0.02 -7.36 17.29
CA LEU A 225 0.80 -6.32 16.65
C LEU A 225 0.19 -5.86 15.32
N ALA A 226 -1.10 -6.12 15.09
CA ALA A 226 -1.79 -5.73 13.87
C ALA A 226 -1.65 -4.23 13.63
N GLY A 227 -1.35 -3.86 12.40
CA GLY A 227 -1.13 -2.46 12.02
C GLY A 227 0.31 -1.96 12.18
N PHE A 228 1.18 -2.69 12.91
CA PHE A 228 2.61 -2.37 12.96
C PHE A 228 3.37 -3.01 11.79
N SER A 229 4.29 -2.24 11.24
CA SER A 229 5.25 -2.71 10.23
C SER A 229 6.67 -2.26 10.56
N GLY A 230 7.62 -3.06 10.14
CA GLY A 230 9.05 -2.82 10.32
C GLY A 230 9.82 -3.22 9.09
N GLY A 231 10.97 -2.61 8.85
CA GLY A 231 11.80 -2.98 7.70
C GLY A 231 13.24 -2.52 7.84
N ILE A 232 14.13 -3.21 7.14
CA ILE A 232 15.55 -2.90 7.05
C ILE A 232 15.94 -2.85 5.57
N GLY A 233 16.57 -1.75 5.18
CA GLY A 233 17.13 -1.54 3.86
C GLY A 233 18.65 -1.42 3.96
N PHE A 234 19.37 -2.12 3.09
CA PHE A 234 20.81 -2.05 2.98
C PHE A 234 21.24 -1.72 1.56
N LYS A 235 21.98 -0.62 1.40
CA LYS A 235 22.48 -0.14 0.11
C LYS A 235 23.97 -0.38 0.00
N VAL A 236 24.36 -1.16 -1.01
CA VAL A 236 25.75 -1.42 -1.38
C VAL A 236 25.97 -0.96 -2.81
N ARG A 237 26.72 0.13 -2.96
CA ARG A 237 27.03 0.75 -4.26
C ARG A 237 25.74 1.06 -5.05
N LYS A 238 25.45 0.27 -6.08
CA LYS A 238 24.37 0.44 -7.06
C LYS A 238 23.22 -0.55 -6.84
N ILE A 239 23.28 -1.34 -5.77
CA ILE A 239 22.29 -2.35 -5.40
C ILE A 239 21.74 -1.97 -4.03
N GLN A 240 20.42 -2.05 -3.87
CA GLN A 240 19.74 -1.91 -2.60
C GLN A 240 18.89 -3.16 -2.34
N PHE A 241 19.06 -3.73 -1.17
CA PHE A 241 18.26 -4.82 -0.64
C PHE A 241 17.31 -4.24 0.40
N ASP A 242 16.04 -4.60 0.33
CA ASP A 242 15.03 -4.20 1.32
C ASP A 242 14.33 -5.46 1.83
N TYR A 243 14.22 -5.58 3.15
CA TYR A 243 13.38 -6.56 3.81
C TYR A 243 12.34 -5.84 4.66
N GLY A 244 11.08 -6.20 4.48
CA GLY A 244 9.94 -5.63 5.20
C GLY A 244 9.12 -6.71 5.86
N PHE A 245 8.61 -6.40 7.04
CA PHE A 245 7.69 -7.22 7.83
C PHE A 245 6.46 -6.38 8.16
N SER A 246 5.28 -6.94 7.96
CA SER A 246 4.02 -6.32 8.36
C SER A 246 3.16 -7.35 9.07
N SER A 247 2.72 -7.02 10.27
CA SER A 247 1.76 -7.83 11.01
C SER A 247 0.34 -7.40 10.61
N TYR A 248 -0.36 -8.29 9.91
CA TYR A 248 -1.74 -8.05 9.47
C TYR A 248 -2.72 -8.65 10.47
N HIS A 249 -2.58 -9.94 10.82
CA HIS A 249 -3.49 -10.64 11.72
C HIS A 249 -2.69 -11.57 12.65
N LEU A 250 -3.30 -12.04 13.74
CA LEU A 250 -2.67 -13.01 14.65
C LEU A 250 -2.27 -14.30 13.91
N ALA A 251 -3.09 -14.70 12.94
CA ALA A 251 -2.90 -15.91 12.14
C ALA A 251 -1.79 -15.81 11.07
N GLY A 252 -1.24 -14.62 10.81
CA GLY A 252 -0.22 -14.49 9.77
C GLY A 252 0.38 -13.10 9.60
N SER A 253 1.69 -13.08 9.38
CA SER A 253 2.47 -11.92 8.99
C SER A 253 2.87 -11.97 7.51
N THR A 254 3.07 -10.81 6.92
CA THR A 254 3.57 -10.68 5.55
C THR A 254 5.04 -10.26 5.56
N HIS A 255 5.83 -10.98 4.77
CA HIS A 255 7.24 -10.72 4.56
C HIS A 255 7.46 -10.25 3.13
N HIS A 256 8.19 -9.15 2.95
CA HIS A 256 8.51 -8.58 1.65
C HIS A 256 10.01 -8.56 1.47
N LEU A 257 10.48 -9.06 0.33
CA LEU A 257 11.88 -9.01 -0.09
C LEU A 257 11.95 -8.19 -1.38
N GLY A 258 12.81 -7.18 -1.39
CA GLY A 258 12.98 -6.26 -2.50
C GLY A 258 14.44 -6.12 -2.91
N ILE A 259 14.68 -6.06 -4.21
CA ILE A 259 15.99 -5.74 -4.79
C ILE A 259 15.80 -4.60 -5.77
N ARG A 260 16.63 -3.56 -5.64
CA ARG A 260 16.65 -2.41 -6.55
C ARG A 260 18.04 -2.24 -7.15
N LEU A 261 18.08 -2.05 -8.46
CA LEU A 261 19.32 -1.93 -9.24
C LEU A 261 19.36 -0.58 -9.96
N ALA A 262 20.43 0.20 -9.73
CA ALA A 262 20.70 1.44 -10.46
C ALA A 262 21.44 1.16 -11.77
N ILE A 263 20.76 0.55 -12.75
CA ILE A 263 21.35 0.04 -14.01
C ILE A 263 22.13 1.13 -14.77
N ARG A 264 21.62 2.36 -14.84
CA ARG A 264 22.26 3.46 -15.57
C ARG A 264 23.67 3.78 -15.06
N GLU A 265 23.91 3.60 -13.77
CA GLU A 265 25.22 3.87 -13.18
C GLU A 265 26.22 2.77 -13.54
N TRP A 266 25.79 1.55 -13.89
CA TRP A 266 26.67 0.49 -14.39
C TRP A 266 27.19 0.74 -15.80
N ILE A 267 26.38 1.38 -16.64
CA ILE A 267 26.63 1.52 -18.09
C ILE A 267 27.53 2.73 -18.43
N LYS A 268 27.70 3.69 -17.52
CA LYS A 268 28.68 4.77 -17.75
C LYS A 268 30.10 4.26 -17.48
N PRO A 269 31.01 4.19 -18.48
CA PRO A 269 32.41 4.00 -18.21
C PRO A 269 32.91 5.17 -17.36
N LYS A 270 33.84 4.90 -16.44
CA LYS A 270 34.59 5.94 -15.74
C LYS A 270 35.33 6.74 -16.83
N ILE A 271 34.93 7.99 -17.03
CA ILE A 271 35.76 8.99 -17.70
C ILE A 271 36.65 9.60 -16.62
#